data_AF-A0A819WQL8-F1
#
_entry.id   AF-A0A819WQL8-F1
#
_cell.length_a   1.000
_cell.length_b   1.000
_cell.length_c   1.000
_cell.angle_alpha   90.00
_cell.angle_beta   90.00
_cell.angle_gamma   90.00
#
_symmetry.space_group_name_H-M   'P 1'
#
loop_
_entity.id
_entity.type
_entity.pdbx_description
1 polymer ?
#
loop_
_entity_poly.entity_id
_entity_poly.type
_entity_poly.pdbx_seq_one_letter_code
_entity_poly.pdbx_strand_id
1 'polypeptide(L)' 'MYIREKEFKPSLILEPDGTITISKNRTSSTAFLKRHQTPILQCIERRFAQFQGDVDVDSIEPVQVVKYTNDQEV' A
#
# COMPACT_ATOMS: atom_id res chain seq x y z
N MET A 1 6.13 -12.54 6.43
CA MET A 1 5.33 -11.30 6.29
C MET A 1 3.87 -11.73 6.17
N TYR A 2 2.99 -11.30 7.08
CA TYR A 2 1.58 -11.69 7.05
C TYR A 2 0.71 -10.46 7.26
N ILE A 3 -0.14 -10.15 6.28
CA ILE A 3 -1.19 -9.15 6.38
C ILE A 3 -2.50 -9.90 6.59
N ARG A 4 -3.27 -9.50 7.59
CA ARG A 4 -4.59 -10.08 7.83
C ARG A 4 -5.59 -9.49 6.83
N GLU A 5 -6.49 -10.32 6.32
CA GLU A 5 -7.50 -9.89 5.34
C GLU A 5 -8.28 -8.64 5.77
N LYS A 6 -8.61 -8.53 7.07
CA LYS A 6 -9.34 -7.39 7.64
C LYS A 6 -8.64 -6.03 7.51
N GLU A 7 -7.34 -6.02 7.27
CA GLU A 7 -6.53 -4.81 7.12
C GLU A 7 -6.68 -4.20 5.72
N PHE A 8 -7.14 -4.98 4.73
CA PHE A 8 -7.42 -4.48 3.40
C PHE A 8 -8.69 -3.64 3.40
N LYS A 9 -8.60 -2.43 2.87
CA LYS A 9 -9.71 -1.50 2.69
C LYS A 9 -9.90 -1.16 1.21
N PRO A 10 -11.13 -1.00 0.72
CA PRO A 10 -11.36 -0.59 -0.66
C PRO A 10 -10.70 0.77 -0.89
N SER A 11 -10.21 0.99 -2.11
CA SER A 11 -9.69 2.29 -2.49
C SER A 11 -10.80 3.31 -2.50
N LEU A 12 -10.50 4.51 -2.02
CA LEU A 12 -11.46 5.60 -1.88
C LEU A 12 -11.08 6.76 -2.79
N ILE A 13 -12.07 7.54 -3.19
CA ILE A 13 -11.91 8.81 -3.91
C ILE A 13 -12.61 9.92 -3.14
N LEU A 14 -12.02 11.11 -3.15
CA LEU A 14 -12.65 12.35 -2.68
C LEU A 14 -13.35 13.00 -3.86
N GLU A 15 -14.67 13.05 -3.79
CA GLU A 15 -15.50 13.69 -4.80
C GLU A 15 -15.42 15.23 -4.70
N PRO A 16 -15.75 15.98 -5.76
CA PRO A 16 -15.70 17.45 -5.74
C PRO A 16 -16.62 18.10 -4.69
N ASP A 17 -17.67 17.41 -4.27
CA ASP A 17 -18.60 17.85 -3.21
C ASP A 17 -18.08 17.58 -1.79
N GLY A 18 -16.87 17.01 -1.67
CA GLY A 18 -16.24 16.67 -0.40
C GLY A 18 -16.65 15.30 0.16
N THR A 19 -17.49 14.54 -0.54
CA THR A 19 -17.85 13.18 -0.11
C THR A 19 -16.73 12.18 -0.43
N ILE A 20 -16.62 11.13 0.37
CA ILE A 20 -15.66 10.05 0.16
C ILE A 20 -16.43 8.81 -0.29
N THR A 21 -16.13 8.32 -1.49
CA THR A 21 -16.79 7.16 -2.11
C THR A 21 -15.78 6.07 -2.44
N ILE A 22 -16.26 4.85 -2.71
CA ILE A 22 -15.41 3.77 -3.22
C ILE A 22 -15.01 4.11 -4.66
N SER A 23 -13.71 4.08 -4.94
CA SER A 23 -13.18 4.39 -6.24
C SER A 23 -13.65 3.37 -7.28
N LYS A 24 -14.21 3.89 -8.38
CA LYS A 24 -14.56 3.10 -9.57
C LYS A 24 -13.40 2.99 -10.56
N ASN A 25 -12.40 3.87 -10.45
CA ASN A 25 -11.23 3.88 -11.34
C ASN A 25 -10.08 3.02 -10.78
N ARG A 26 -9.94 2.94 -9.46
CA ARG A 26 -9.01 2.02 -8.80
C ARG A 26 -9.84 1.12 -7.90
N THR A 27 -10.28 0.00 -8.43
CA THR A 27 -11.26 -0.84 -7.73
C THR A 27 -10.64 -1.74 -6.66
N SER A 28 -9.31 -1.78 -6.55
CA SER A 28 -8.56 -2.63 -5.63
C SER A 28 -8.81 -2.35 -4.15
N SER A 29 -8.52 -3.35 -3.31
CA SER A 29 -8.37 -3.18 -1.87
C SER A 29 -6.90 -3.04 -1.49
N THR A 30 -6.59 -2.18 -0.52
CA THR A 30 -5.20 -1.88 -0.13
C THR A 30 -4.99 -1.96 1.37
N ALA A 31 -3.78 -2.33 1.78
CA ALA A 31 -3.33 -2.30 3.17
C ALA A 31 -1.90 -1.75 3.22
N PHE A 32 -1.58 -0.96 4.23
CA PHE A 32 -0.22 -0.47 4.46
C PHE A 32 0.50 -1.34 5.49
N LEU A 33 1.74 -1.71 5.17
CA LEU A 33 2.63 -2.34 6.14
C LEU A 33 3.27 -1.28 7.03
N LYS A 34 3.42 -1.60 8.33
CA LYS A 34 4.19 -0.74 9.23
C LYS A 34 5.67 -0.88 8.89
N ARG A 35 6.42 0.23 8.94
CA ARG A 35 7.86 0.21 8.70
C ARG A 35 8.55 -0.81 9.61
N HIS A 36 9.51 -1.54 9.07
CA HIS A 36 10.32 -2.52 9.81
C HIS A 36 9.50 -3.56 10.59
N GLN A 37 8.22 -3.77 10.24
CA GLN A 37 7.32 -4.65 10.99
C GLN A 37 7.84 -6.08 11.11
N THR A 38 8.61 -6.54 10.12
CA THR A 38 9.25 -7.86 10.13
C THR A 38 10.66 -7.77 9.55
N PRO A 39 11.58 -8.70 9.90
CA PRO A 39 12.91 -8.74 9.29
C PRO A 39 12.89 -8.84 7.76
N ILE A 40 11.89 -9.51 7.19
CA ILE A 40 11.69 -9.61 5.74
C ILE A 40 11.38 -8.23 5.14
N LEU A 41 10.43 -7.51 5.75
CA LEU A 41 10.06 -6.17 5.29
C LEU A 41 11.23 -5.19 5.43
N GLN A 42 11.94 -5.23 6.55
CA GLN A 42 13.14 -4.41 6.74
C GLN A 42 14.22 -4.68 5.67
N CYS A 43 14.39 -5.94 5.27
CA CYS A 43 15.30 -6.30 4.19
C CYS A 43 14.83 -5.73 2.84
N ILE A 44 13.52 -5.79 2.55
CA ILE A 44 12.92 -5.21 1.33
C ILE A 44 13.11 -3.69 1.30
N GLU A 45 12.76 -3.00 2.38
CA GLU A 45 12.88 -1.54 2.51
C GLU A 45 14.33 -1.07 2.28
N ARG A 46 15.31 -1.76 2.89
CA ARG A 46 16.74 -1.45 2.69
C ARG A 46 17.18 -1.65 1.25
N ARG A 47 16.73 -2.70 0.56
CA ARG A 47 17.05 -2.90 -0.86
C ARG A 47 16.44 -1.82 -1.74
N PHE A 48 15.22 -1.39 -1.46
CA PHE A 48 14.60 -0.26 -2.20
C PHE A 48 15.36 1.04 -1.99
N ALA A 49 15.78 1.34 -0.76
CA ALA A 49 16.63 2.49 -0.45
C ALA A 49 17.94 2.48 -1.26
N GLN A 50 18.63 1.35 -1.27
CA GLN A 50 19.86 1.17 -2.06
C GLN A 50 19.60 1.35 -3.55
N PHE A 51 18.54 0.72 -4.08
CA PHE A 51 18.19 0.79 -5.49
C PHE A 51 17.88 2.22 -5.98
N GLN A 52 17.33 3.07 -5.10
CA GLN A 52 17.02 4.47 -5.41
C GLN A 52 18.22 5.43 -5.26
N GLY A 53 19.44 4.90 -5.07
CA GLY A 53 20.65 5.70 -4.90
C GLY A 53 21.00 5.95 -3.43
N ASP A 54 20.83 4.93 -2.58
CA ASP A 54 21.13 4.97 -1.15
C ASP A 54 20.40 6.09 -0.38
N VAL A 55 19.10 6.27 -0.68
CA VAL A 55 18.25 7.22 0.05
C VAL A 55 17.93 6.70 1.46
N ASP A 56 17.55 7.62 2.36
CA ASP A 56 17.04 7.21 3.66
C ASP A 56 15.74 6.40 3.51
N VAL A 57 15.66 5.26 4.19
CA VAL A 57 14.47 4.40 4.20
C VAL A 57 13.24 5.18 4.66
N ASP A 58 13.42 6.12 5.60
CA ASP A 58 12.32 6.93 6.13
C ASP A 58 11.77 7.96 5.11
N SER A 59 12.51 8.23 4.04
CA SER A 59 12.07 9.08 2.93
C SER A 59 11.23 8.35 1.89
N ILE A 60 11.19 7.01 1.91
CA ILE A 60 10.38 6.19 0.99
C ILE A 60 9.02 5.91 1.61
N GLU A 61 7.92 6.07 0.88
CA GLU A 61 6.58 5.74 1.40
C GLU A 61 6.49 4.31 1.95
N PRO A 62 5.70 4.07 3.02
CA PRO A 62 5.47 2.72 3.52
C PRO A 62 4.94 1.78 2.43
N VAL A 63 5.34 0.52 2.48
CA VAL A 63 4.90 -0.48 1.49
C VAL A 63 3.38 -0.64 1.53
N GLN A 64 2.74 -0.25 0.43
CA GLN A 64 1.33 -0.51 0.17
C GLN A 64 1.18 -1.86 -0.54
N VAL A 65 0.39 -2.75 0.05
CA VAL A 65 0.00 -4.01 -0.59
C VAL A 65 -1.37 -3.85 -1.20
N VAL A 66 -1.48 -4.22 -2.47
CA VAL A 66 -2.70 -4.14 -3.27
C VAL A 66 -3.22 -5.54 -3.54
N LYS A 67 -4.52 -5.74 -3.33
CA LYS A 67 -5.24 -6.99 -3.60
C LYS A 67 -6.42 -6.71 -4.51
N TYR A 68 -6.55 -7.53 -5.54
CA TYR A 68 -7.70 -7.60 -6.42
C TYR A 68 -8.45 -8.90 -6.15
N THR A 69 -9.77 -8.83 -6.02
CA THR A 69 -10.67 -9.99 -6.06
C THR A 69 -11.29 -10.11 -7.44
N ASN A 70 -12.07 -11.16 -7.66
CA ASN A 70 -12.92 -11.26 -8.83
C ASN A 70 -13.79 -9.98 -8.91
N ASP A 71 -13.95 -9.45 -10.12
CA ASP A 71 -14.65 -8.20 -10.46
C ASP A 71 -13.92 -6.89 -10.12
N GLN A 72 -12.65 -6.94 -9.68
CA GLN A 72 -11.80 -5.75 -9.53
C GLN A 72 -10.73 -5.68 -10.63
N GLU A 73 -10.53 -4.50 -11.18
CA GLU A 73 -9.58 -4.17 -12.24
C GLU A 73 -8.77 -2.89 -11.96
N VAL A 74 -7.72 -2.72 -12.78
CA VAL A 74 -6.78 -1.59 -12.81
C VAL A 74 -7.21 -0.57 -13.83
#